data_AF-A0A3N5G728-F1
#
_entry.id   AF-A0A3N5G728-F1
#
_cell.length_a   1.000
_cell.length_b   1.000
_cell.length_c   1.000
_cell.angle_alpha   90.00
_cell.angle_beta   90.00
_cell.angle_gamma   90.00
#
_symmetry.space_group_name_H-M   'P 1'
#
loop_
_entity.id
_entity.type
_entity.pdbx_description
1 polymer ?
#
loop_
_entity_poly.entity_id
_entity_poly.type
_entity_poly.pdbx_seq_one_letter_code
_entity_poly.pdbx_strand_id
1 'polypeptide(L)'
;MTVDRGQMTVKANSRALAMLLLAWALLFGAYVRILPVLQAGFPLNDGGLFYSMTADLQRNGYILPAVTTYNRLDIPYAYPPLPFYLAGLAQAITRLPLEEIIRWLPVVFSLLTLPAFYLLARALLENPLTAALATVIYATLPRAYEWIVMGGGVTRAPAALFLLLMAWAAYRLFTAGGWKYGLLTALGGALVILTHPERALHAAVAGILLWAFYGRSKDGIRRALLVAVGVAALTAPWSALALSRYGWETFQLAMQAGSSRWLFWAPLLLLNFTDEPIAFAAILAVFGFFACLLQKKSFLPVWL
;
A
#
# COMPACT_ATOMS: atom_id res chain seq x y z
N MET A 1 -16.41 13.42 44.60
CA MET A 1 -15.92 13.00 43.27
C MET A 1 -15.08 11.74 43.43
N THR A 2 -15.73 10.59 43.56
CA THR A 2 -15.08 9.27 43.56
C THR A 2 -15.03 8.77 42.12
N VAL A 3 -13.91 9.01 41.44
CA VAL A 3 -13.65 8.31 40.18
C VAL A 3 -13.47 6.84 40.53
N ASP A 4 -14.39 6.02 40.04
CA ASP A 4 -14.52 4.60 40.35
C ASP A 4 -13.24 3.84 39.96
N ARG A 5 -12.51 3.32 40.96
CA ARG A 5 -11.23 2.63 40.77
C ARG A 5 -11.36 1.44 39.80
N GLY A 6 -12.52 0.78 39.76
CA GLY A 6 -12.77 -0.35 38.86
C GLY A 6 -12.72 0.02 37.37
N GLN A 7 -13.25 1.19 37.00
CA GLN A 7 -13.21 1.66 35.61
C GLN A 7 -11.79 2.02 35.16
N MET A 8 -10.94 2.49 36.08
CA MET A 8 -9.54 2.79 35.79
C MET A 8 -8.74 1.50 35.51
N THR A 9 -8.95 0.44 36.29
CA THR A 9 -8.26 -0.86 36.10
C THR A 9 -8.65 -1.53 34.78
N VAL A 10 -9.94 -1.52 34.42
CA VAL A 10 -10.42 -2.12 33.15
C VAL A 10 -9.85 -1.39 31.94
N LYS A 11 -9.80 -0.04 31.97
CA LYS A 11 -9.19 0.76 30.90
C LYS A 11 -7.67 0.53 30.81
N ALA A 12 -6.98 0.38 31.94
CA ALA A 12 -5.56 0.08 31.98
C ALA A 12 -5.25 -1.30 31.36
N ASN A 13 -6.03 -2.32 31.73
CA ASN A 13 -5.88 -3.68 31.18
C ASN A 13 -6.15 -3.73 29.67
N SER A 14 -7.15 -2.97 29.19
CA SER A 14 -7.47 -2.88 27.76
C SER A 14 -6.34 -2.24 26.94
N ARG A 15 -5.66 -1.23 27.50
CA ARG A 15 -4.50 -0.60 26.86
C ARG A 15 -3.29 -1.54 26.84
N ALA A 16 -3.01 -2.22 27.95
CA ALA A 16 -1.94 -3.21 28.03
C ALA A 16 -2.14 -4.33 27.00
N LEU A 17 -3.36 -4.87 26.89
CA LEU A 17 -3.69 -5.88 25.91
C LEU A 17 -3.54 -5.36 24.47
N ALA A 18 -3.99 -4.14 24.18
CA ALA A 18 -3.81 -3.55 22.84
C ALA A 18 -2.33 -3.39 22.48
N MET A 19 -1.48 -2.99 23.42
CA MET A 19 -0.03 -2.89 23.22
C MET A 19 0.60 -4.27 23.00
N LEU A 20 0.19 -5.28 23.78
CA LEU A 20 0.67 -6.66 23.62
C LEU A 20 0.31 -7.22 22.24
N LEU A 21 -0.94 -7.03 21.79
CA LEU A 21 -1.39 -7.46 20.48
C LEU A 21 -0.67 -6.73 19.35
N LEU A 22 -0.43 -5.43 19.50
CA LEU A 22 0.35 -4.67 18.52
C LEU A 22 1.80 -5.16 18.47
N ALA A 23 2.44 -5.37 19.62
CA ALA A 23 3.79 -5.94 19.67
C ALA A 23 3.84 -7.32 19.00
N TRP A 24 2.83 -8.16 19.24
CA TRP A 24 2.72 -9.46 18.59
C TRP A 24 2.54 -9.33 17.07
N ALA A 25 1.66 -8.43 16.61
CA ALA A 25 1.47 -8.17 15.18
C ALA A 25 2.77 -7.71 14.50
N LEU A 26 3.56 -6.86 15.16
CA LEU A 26 4.84 -6.39 14.64
C LEU A 26 5.88 -7.52 14.59
N LEU A 27 6.05 -8.26 15.68
CA LEU A 27 7.06 -9.33 15.78
C LEU A 27 6.72 -10.51 14.87
N PHE A 28 5.49 -11.03 14.96
CA PHE A 28 5.08 -12.17 14.17
C PHE A 28 4.86 -11.80 12.70
N GLY A 29 4.31 -10.60 12.43
CA GLY A 29 4.24 -10.05 11.08
C GLY A 29 5.61 -9.88 10.45
N ALA A 30 6.63 -9.51 11.22
CA ALA A 30 8.00 -9.48 10.74
C ALA A 30 8.54 -10.88 10.45
N TYR A 31 8.33 -11.82 11.36
CA TYR A 31 8.74 -13.20 11.19
C TYR A 31 8.22 -13.82 9.89
N VAL A 32 6.91 -13.73 9.62
CA VAL A 32 6.31 -14.34 8.41
C VAL A 32 6.75 -13.66 7.11
N ARG A 33 7.15 -12.39 7.15
CA ARG A 33 7.65 -11.64 5.98
C ARG A 33 9.13 -11.89 5.71
N ILE A 34 9.93 -12.03 6.78
CA ILE A 34 11.38 -12.19 6.71
C ILE A 34 11.75 -13.65 6.41
N LEU A 35 11.06 -14.63 7.01
CA LEU A 35 11.44 -16.04 6.92
C LEU A 35 11.54 -16.57 5.47
N PRO A 36 10.57 -16.35 4.57
CA PRO A 36 10.68 -16.84 3.19
C PRO A 36 11.86 -16.23 2.44
N VAL A 37 12.16 -14.94 2.72
CA VAL A 37 13.26 -14.21 2.08
C VAL A 37 14.62 -14.63 2.65
N LEU A 38 14.71 -14.93 3.95
CA LEU A 38 15.91 -15.52 4.55
C LEU A 38 16.23 -16.89 3.92
N GLN A 39 15.21 -17.72 3.73
CA GLN A 39 15.36 -19.08 3.19
C GLN A 39 15.75 -19.08 1.71
N ALA A 40 15.33 -18.08 0.94
CA ALA A 40 15.68 -17.96 -0.46
C ALA A 40 17.04 -17.27 -0.64
N GLY A 41 18.01 -17.89 -1.31
CA GLY A 41 19.31 -17.27 -1.63
C GLY A 41 19.29 -16.20 -2.74
N PHE A 42 18.10 -15.76 -3.16
CA PHE A 42 17.87 -14.87 -4.30
C PHE A 42 16.48 -14.20 -4.17
N PRO A 43 16.19 -13.08 -4.87
CA PRO A 43 14.82 -12.54 -4.95
C PRO A 43 13.77 -13.61 -5.25
N LEU A 44 12.69 -13.62 -4.46
CA LEU A 44 11.61 -14.59 -4.59
C LEU A 44 10.78 -14.34 -5.86
N ASN A 45 10.53 -15.39 -6.65
CA ASN A 45 9.61 -15.50 -7.79
C ASN A 45 9.84 -14.54 -8.97
N ASP A 46 9.75 -13.22 -8.76
CA ASP A 46 9.80 -12.18 -9.78
C ASP A 46 10.82 -11.08 -9.45
N GLY A 47 10.89 -10.02 -10.27
CA GLY A 47 11.76 -8.86 -10.04
C GLY A 47 12.90 -8.67 -11.04
N GLY A 48 13.14 -9.62 -11.95
CA GLY A 48 14.22 -9.51 -12.95
C GLY A 48 14.09 -8.30 -13.89
N LEU A 49 12.85 -7.94 -14.27
CA LEU A 49 12.57 -6.72 -15.03
C LEU A 49 13.00 -5.48 -14.22
N PHE A 50 12.60 -5.40 -12.96
CA PHE A 50 12.89 -4.24 -12.10
C PHE A 50 14.36 -4.15 -11.70
N TYR A 51 15.06 -5.28 -11.58
CA TYR A 51 16.52 -5.33 -11.51
C TYR A 51 17.13 -4.65 -12.74
N SER A 52 16.71 -5.05 -13.94
CA SER A 52 17.23 -4.51 -15.20
C SER A 52 16.94 -3.02 -15.31
N MET A 53 15.71 -2.60 -15.00
CA MET A 53 15.33 -1.18 -15.00
C MET A 53 16.16 -0.34 -14.02
N THR A 54 16.53 -0.90 -12.86
CA THR A 54 17.40 -0.22 -11.89
C THR A 54 18.84 -0.15 -12.41
N ALA A 55 19.37 -1.24 -12.95
CA ALA A 55 20.72 -1.26 -13.51
C ALA A 55 20.86 -0.32 -14.71
N ASP A 56 19.87 -0.26 -15.60
CA ASP A 56 19.84 0.63 -16.76
C ASP A 56 19.78 2.10 -16.33
N LEU A 57 19.00 2.39 -15.30
CA LEU A 57 18.94 3.72 -14.70
C LEU A 57 20.31 4.15 -14.15
N GLN A 58 21.00 3.25 -13.44
CA GLN A 58 22.34 3.53 -12.89
C GLN A 58 23.38 3.72 -13.99
N ARG A 59 23.39 2.86 -15.01
CA ARG A 59 24.30 2.97 -16.17
C ARG A 59 24.08 4.25 -16.95
N ASN A 60 22.83 4.72 -17.03
CA ASN A 60 22.47 5.97 -17.68
C ASN A 60 22.58 7.20 -16.75
N GLY A 61 23.38 7.11 -15.69
CA GLY A 61 23.65 8.25 -14.80
C GLY A 61 22.41 8.80 -14.10
N TYR A 62 21.45 7.93 -13.78
CA TYR A 62 20.17 8.28 -13.16
C TYR A 62 19.23 9.14 -14.02
N ILE A 63 19.56 9.31 -15.31
CA ILE A 63 18.66 9.84 -16.32
C ILE A 63 17.79 8.68 -16.81
N LEU A 64 16.48 8.89 -16.92
CA LEU A 64 15.57 7.85 -17.41
C LEU A 64 15.94 7.43 -18.84
N PRO A 65 16.34 6.17 -19.09
CA PRO A 65 16.62 5.69 -20.43
C PRO A 65 15.32 5.60 -21.26
N ALA A 66 15.42 5.39 -22.57
CA ALA A 66 14.25 5.21 -23.44
C ALA A 66 13.71 3.77 -23.38
N VAL A 67 14.59 2.79 -23.19
CA VAL A 67 14.25 1.37 -23.13
C VAL A 67 14.96 0.71 -21.96
N THR A 68 14.47 -0.45 -21.53
CA THR A 68 15.19 -1.34 -20.60
C THR A 68 15.72 -2.58 -21.32
N THR A 69 16.90 -3.05 -20.92
CA THR A 69 17.61 -4.17 -21.57
C THR A 69 17.01 -5.53 -21.24
N TYR A 70 15.90 -5.60 -20.52
CA TYR A 70 15.30 -6.85 -20.07
C TYR A 70 14.88 -7.73 -21.26
N ASN A 71 15.36 -8.97 -21.25
CA ASN A 71 15.12 -10.00 -22.27
C ASN A 71 15.44 -9.59 -23.73
N ARG A 72 16.16 -8.48 -23.97
CA ARG A 72 16.43 -7.93 -25.31
C ARG A 72 15.14 -7.63 -26.11
N LEU A 73 14.09 -7.17 -25.42
CA LEU A 73 12.76 -6.93 -26.01
C LEU A 73 12.46 -5.45 -26.29
N ASP A 74 13.46 -4.56 -26.24
CA ASP A 74 13.31 -3.10 -26.42
C ASP A 74 12.10 -2.50 -25.66
N ILE A 75 11.89 -2.97 -24.42
CA ILE A 75 10.72 -2.59 -23.62
C ILE A 75 10.81 -1.10 -23.28
N PRO A 76 9.78 -0.29 -23.60
CA PRO A 76 9.75 1.13 -23.24
C PRO A 76 9.95 1.33 -21.74
N TYR A 77 10.84 2.26 -21.36
CA TYR A 77 11.05 2.63 -19.95
C TYR A 77 9.93 3.57 -19.47
N ALA A 78 8.71 3.04 -19.45
CA ALA A 78 7.48 3.76 -19.14
C ALA A 78 6.90 3.39 -17.76
N TYR A 79 7.56 2.54 -16.99
CA TYR A 79 7.11 2.18 -15.63
C TYR A 79 7.37 3.34 -14.64
N PRO A 80 6.52 3.54 -13.62
CA PRO A 80 6.76 4.54 -12.57
C PRO A 80 8.14 4.38 -11.91
N PRO A 81 8.99 5.43 -11.86
CA PRO A 81 10.43 5.22 -11.73
C PRO A 81 10.94 5.25 -10.30
N LEU A 82 10.14 5.74 -9.34
CA LEU A 82 10.58 5.95 -7.95
C LEU A 82 11.21 4.69 -7.32
N PRO A 83 10.69 3.47 -7.51
CA PRO A 83 11.26 2.27 -6.91
C PRO A 83 12.68 1.97 -7.37
N PHE A 84 12.98 2.30 -8.63
CA PHE A 84 14.31 2.07 -9.21
C PHE A 84 15.32 3.09 -8.67
N TYR A 85 14.89 4.34 -8.45
CA TYR A 85 15.69 5.31 -7.72
C TYR A 85 15.93 4.88 -6.26
N LEU A 86 14.90 4.38 -5.58
CA LEU A 86 15.02 3.89 -4.20
C LEU A 86 15.96 2.68 -4.10
N ALA A 87 15.85 1.72 -5.02
CA ALA A 87 16.73 0.56 -5.10
C ALA A 87 18.18 0.99 -5.41
N GLY A 88 18.37 1.86 -6.41
CA GLY A 88 19.70 2.38 -6.74
C GLY A 88 20.34 3.17 -5.60
N LEU A 89 19.56 3.96 -4.84
CA LEU A 89 20.04 4.68 -3.66
C LEU A 89 20.38 3.72 -2.51
N ALA A 90 19.52 2.73 -2.24
CA ALA A 90 19.79 1.71 -1.23
C ALA A 90 21.08 0.95 -1.54
N GLN A 91 21.31 0.62 -2.82
CA GLN A 91 22.56 0.01 -3.26
C GLN A 91 23.76 0.93 -3.04
N ALA A 92 23.64 2.21 -3.40
CA ALA A 92 24.73 3.18 -3.24
C ALA A 92 25.14 3.36 -1.77
N ILE A 93 24.18 3.32 -0.83
CA ILE A 93 24.42 3.45 0.61
C ILE A 93 25.01 2.16 1.20
N THR A 94 24.38 1.02 0.93
CA THR A 94 24.73 -0.27 1.57
C THR A 94 25.89 -0.99 0.89
N ARG A 95 26.17 -0.66 -0.38
CA ARG A 95 27.13 -1.34 -1.25
C ARG A 95 26.83 -2.83 -1.47
N LEU A 96 25.61 -3.28 -1.17
CA LEU A 96 25.19 -4.65 -1.44
C LEU A 96 25.01 -4.87 -2.95
N PRO A 97 25.12 -6.12 -3.43
CA PRO A 97 24.74 -6.46 -4.80
C PRO A 97 23.26 -6.11 -5.05
N LEU A 98 22.93 -5.73 -6.30
CA LEU A 98 21.59 -5.24 -6.62
C LEU A 98 20.52 -6.31 -6.40
N GLU A 99 20.85 -7.58 -6.61
CA GLU A 99 19.99 -8.72 -6.31
C GLU A 99 19.63 -8.80 -4.82
N GLU A 100 20.55 -8.47 -3.91
CA GLU A 100 20.26 -8.39 -2.48
C GLU A 100 19.37 -7.19 -2.15
N ILE A 101 19.53 -6.07 -2.87
CA ILE A 101 18.59 -4.94 -2.74
C ILE A 101 17.19 -5.34 -3.19
N ILE A 102 17.04 -5.98 -4.35
CA ILE A 102 15.75 -6.45 -4.85
C ILE A 102 15.14 -7.52 -3.92
N ARG A 103 15.98 -8.29 -3.22
CA ARG A 103 15.55 -9.29 -2.24
C ARG A 103 15.05 -8.64 -0.94
N TRP A 104 15.77 -7.66 -0.40
CA TRP A 104 15.52 -7.14 0.96
C TRP A 104 14.73 -5.84 1.02
N LEU A 105 14.83 -4.97 0.03
CA LEU A 105 14.11 -3.70 0.01
C LEU A 105 12.58 -3.88 0.09
N PRO A 106 11.96 -4.86 -0.61
CA PRO A 106 10.52 -5.11 -0.47
C PRO A 106 10.13 -5.48 0.96
N VAL A 107 10.95 -6.29 1.65
CA VAL A 107 10.72 -6.68 3.04
C VAL A 107 10.72 -5.46 3.95
N VAL A 108 11.71 -4.57 3.82
CA VAL A 108 11.78 -3.33 4.63
C VAL A 108 10.48 -2.53 4.50
N PHE A 109 10.02 -2.27 3.27
CA PHE A 109 8.76 -1.56 3.06
C PHE A 109 7.54 -2.34 3.57
N SER A 110 7.52 -3.65 3.37
CA SER A 110 6.47 -4.55 3.88
C SER A 110 6.36 -4.49 5.40
N LEU A 111 7.47 -4.44 6.14
CA LEU A 111 7.46 -4.27 7.60
C LEU A 111 6.87 -2.92 8.02
N LEU A 112 7.20 -1.85 7.29
CA LEU A 112 6.66 -0.50 7.55
C LEU A 112 5.14 -0.42 7.30
N THR A 113 4.56 -1.33 6.50
CA THR A 113 3.10 -1.40 6.33
C THR A 113 2.37 -1.78 7.62
N LEU A 114 3.00 -2.51 8.56
CA LEU A 114 2.37 -2.94 9.80
C LEU A 114 1.98 -1.76 10.72
N PRO A 115 2.92 -0.86 11.11
CA PRO A 115 2.55 0.32 11.89
C PRO A 115 1.68 1.29 11.09
N ALA A 116 1.86 1.40 9.76
CA ALA A 116 1.01 2.25 8.92
C ALA A 116 -0.45 1.75 8.87
N PHE A 117 -0.64 0.43 8.80
CA PHE A 117 -1.95 -0.19 8.87
C PHE A 117 -2.59 0.05 10.24
N TYR A 118 -1.86 -0.15 11.34
CA TYR A 118 -2.36 0.17 12.67
C TYR A 118 -2.78 1.64 12.79
N LEU A 119 -1.98 2.57 12.25
CA LEU A 119 -2.30 3.99 12.25
C LEU A 119 -3.63 4.29 11.53
N LEU A 120 -3.87 3.68 10.37
CA LEU A 120 -5.12 3.79 9.64
C LEU A 120 -6.29 3.12 10.39
N ALA A 121 -6.11 1.89 10.86
CA ALA A 121 -7.11 1.13 11.60
C ALA A 121 -7.53 1.86 12.89
N ARG A 122 -6.59 2.49 13.60
CA ARG A 122 -6.86 3.31 14.78
C ARG A 122 -7.73 4.52 14.46
N ALA A 123 -7.52 5.13 13.30
CA ALA A 123 -8.29 6.28 12.86
C ALA A 123 -9.73 5.91 12.48
N LEU A 124 -9.93 4.75 11.83
CA LEU A 124 -11.24 4.31 11.34
C LEU A 124 -12.08 3.59 12.40
N LEU A 125 -11.45 2.77 13.25
CA LEU A 125 -12.17 1.93 14.23
C LEU A 125 -12.32 2.60 15.59
N GLU A 126 -11.55 3.68 15.84
CA GLU A 126 -11.54 4.50 17.06
C GLU A 126 -11.19 3.75 18.37
N ASN A 127 -11.16 2.41 18.36
CA ASN A 127 -10.83 1.55 19.49
C ASN A 127 -9.38 0.98 19.36
N PRO A 128 -8.51 1.18 20.37
CA PRO A 128 -7.12 0.71 20.27
C PRO A 128 -6.98 -0.80 20.20
N LEU A 129 -7.80 -1.51 20.96
CA LEU A 129 -7.81 -2.96 21.01
C LEU A 129 -8.28 -3.54 19.68
N THR A 130 -9.38 -3.03 19.13
CA THR A 130 -9.90 -3.48 17.83
C THR A 130 -8.92 -3.19 16.69
N ALA A 131 -8.27 -2.03 16.70
CA ALA A 131 -7.25 -1.73 15.71
C ALA A 131 -6.01 -2.65 15.84
N ALA A 132 -5.57 -2.95 17.07
CA ALA A 132 -4.47 -3.89 17.28
C ALA A 132 -4.83 -5.30 16.79
N LEU A 133 -6.05 -5.77 17.05
CA LEU A 133 -6.55 -7.04 16.52
C LEU A 133 -6.61 -7.05 14.99
N ALA A 134 -7.10 -5.97 14.37
CA ALA A 134 -7.10 -5.83 12.92
C ALA A 134 -5.66 -5.87 12.36
N THR A 135 -4.70 -5.26 13.05
CA THR A 135 -3.28 -5.32 12.67
C THR A 135 -2.71 -6.73 12.80
N VAL A 136 -3.10 -7.51 13.81
CA VAL A 136 -2.71 -8.93 13.90
C VAL A 136 -3.20 -9.68 12.66
N ILE A 137 -4.48 -9.54 12.30
CA ILE A 137 -5.05 -10.21 11.11
C ILE A 137 -4.29 -9.76 9.85
N TYR A 138 -4.09 -8.45 9.65
CA TYR A 138 -3.33 -7.93 8.51
C TYR A 138 -1.88 -8.41 8.49
N ALA A 139 -1.24 -8.54 9.65
CA ALA A 139 0.12 -9.02 9.78
C ALA A 139 0.27 -10.47 9.34
N THR A 140 -0.75 -11.30 9.55
CA THR A 140 -0.72 -12.75 9.25
C THR A 140 -1.44 -13.15 7.97
N LEU A 141 -2.22 -12.25 7.37
CA LEU A 141 -2.98 -12.52 6.15
C LEU A 141 -2.04 -12.73 4.94
N PRO A 142 -2.01 -13.92 4.31
CA PRO A 142 -1.10 -14.19 3.18
C PRO A 142 -1.22 -13.14 2.06
N ARG A 143 -2.45 -12.82 1.67
CA ARG A 143 -2.76 -11.77 0.68
C ARG A 143 -2.10 -10.42 0.97
N ALA A 144 -1.89 -10.09 2.24
CA ALA A 144 -1.33 -8.81 2.65
C ALA A 144 0.18 -8.70 2.46
N TYR A 145 0.91 -9.83 2.37
CA TYR A 145 2.36 -9.81 2.30
C TYR A 145 2.99 -10.59 1.16
N GLU A 146 2.40 -11.69 0.68
CA GLU A 146 3.04 -12.60 -0.28
C GLU A 146 3.63 -11.88 -1.50
N TRP A 147 2.80 -11.12 -2.21
CA TRP A 147 3.24 -10.40 -3.40
C TRP A 147 4.20 -9.25 -3.10
N ILE A 148 4.10 -8.63 -1.93
CA ILE A 148 4.94 -7.47 -1.60
C ILE A 148 6.30 -7.86 -0.99
N VAL A 149 6.51 -9.11 -0.55
CA VAL A 149 7.84 -9.60 -0.14
C VAL A 149 8.63 -10.26 -1.28
N MET A 150 7.98 -10.55 -2.41
CA MET A 150 8.66 -11.06 -3.61
C MET A 150 9.58 -10.02 -4.26
N GLY A 151 10.43 -10.40 -5.22
CA GLY A 151 11.38 -9.45 -5.85
C GLY A 151 10.67 -8.34 -6.64
N GLY A 152 9.54 -8.64 -7.26
CA GLY A 152 8.60 -7.66 -7.84
C GLY A 152 7.96 -6.75 -6.79
N GLY A 153 8.06 -7.11 -5.51
CA GLY A 153 7.66 -6.31 -4.37
C GLY A 153 8.43 -4.99 -4.26
N VAL A 154 9.53 -4.81 -4.98
CA VAL A 154 10.30 -3.55 -5.00
C VAL A 154 9.42 -2.35 -5.40
N THR A 155 8.42 -2.59 -6.25
CA THR A 155 7.40 -1.59 -6.60
C THR A 155 6.15 -1.75 -5.72
N ARG A 156 5.68 -2.97 -5.45
CA ARG A 156 4.40 -3.20 -4.75
C ARG A 156 4.43 -2.80 -3.27
N ALA A 157 5.52 -3.09 -2.55
CA ALA A 157 5.67 -2.83 -1.12
C ALA A 157 5.68 -1.34 -0.76
N PRO A 158 6.53 -0.48 -1.37
CA PRO A 158 6.46 0.95 -1.12
C PRO A 158 5.11 1.56 -1.49
N ALA A 159 4.48 1.10 -2.58
CA ALA A 159 3.14 1.59 -2.95
C ALA A 159 2.09 1.22 -1.90
N ALA A 160 2.16 0.02 -1.31
CA ALA A 160 1.27 -0.37 -0.23
C ALA A 160 1.45 0.53 1.01
N LEU A 161 2.70 0.83 1.39
CA LEU A 161 2.99 1.77 2.47
C LEU A 161 2.41 3.17 2.18
N PHE A 162 2.73 3.74 1.02
CA PHE A 162 2.27 5.08 0.65
C PHE A 162 0.75 5.15 0.53
N LEU A 163 0.09 4.08 0.07
CA LEU A 163 -1.36 4.00 0.03
C LEU A 163 -1.98 4.04 1.42
N LEU A 164 -1.45 3.27 2.39
CA LEU A 164 -1.94 3.28 3.77
C LEU A 164 -1.78 4.66 4.42
N LEU A 165 -0.62 5.30 4.23
CA LEU A 165 -0.35 6.63 4.76
C LEU A 165 -1.20 7.70 4.07
N MET A 166 -1.40 7.60 2.75
CA MET A 166 -2.29 8.49 1.99
C MET A 166 -3.72 8.37 2.49
N ALA A 167 -4.24 7.15 2.64
CA ALA A 167 -5.59 6.90 3.12
C ALA A 167 -5.80 7.44 4.55
N TRP A 168 -4.82 7.23 5.43
CA TRP A 168 -4.85 7.83 6.77
C TRP A 168 -4.89 9.36 6.71
N ALA A 169 -4.01 9.97 5.91
CA ALA A 169 -3.97 11.43 5.75
C ALA A 169 -5.27 11.96 5.16
N ALA A 170 -5.85 11.28 4.15
CA ALA A 170 -7.11 11.65 3.53
C ALA A 170 -8.27 11.56 4.53
N TYR A 171 -8.34 10.50 5.33
CA TYR A 171 -9.32 10.39 6.41
C TYR A 171 -9.21 11.58 7.38
N ARG A 172 -8.00 11.94 7.81
CA ARG A 172 -7.77 13.09 8.71
C ARG A 172 -8.10 14.44 8.03
N LEU A 173 -7.81 14.58 6.75
CA LEU A 173 -8.15 15.78 5.97
C LEU A 173 -9.66 16.03 5.92
N PHE A 174 -10.46 14.98 5.76
CA PHE A 174 -11.91 15.11 5.65
C PHE A 174 -12.60 15.19 7.01
N THR A 175 -12.09 14.51 8.04
CA THR A 175 -12.70 14.50 9.38
C THR A 175 -12.23 15.64 10.28
N ALA A 176 -10.94 15.99 10.26
CA ALA A 176 -10.34 17.02 11.12
C ALA A 176 -9.92 18.28 10.36
N GLY A 177 -9.66 18.16 9.05
CA GLY A 177 -9.13 19.27 8.25
C GLY A 177 -7.70 19.65 8.57
N GLY A 178 -7.20 20.67 7.86
CA GLY A 178 -5.84 21.18 8.00
C GLY A 178 -4.98 20.93 6.77
N TRP A 179 -4.20 21.95 6.39
CA TRP A 179 -3.37 21.94 5.19
C TRP A 179 -2.31 20.83 5.20
N LYS A 180 -1.80 20.47 6.39
CA LYS A 180 -0.80 19.41 6.57
C LYS A 180 -1.31 18.07 6.04
N TYR A 181 -2.56 17.71 6.34
CA TYR A 181 -3.15 16.48 5.82
C TYR A 181 -3.41 16.57 4.33
N GLY A 182 -3.78 17.74 3.81
CA GLY A 182 -3.89 17.95 2.36
C GLY A 182 -2.57 17.71 1.63
N LEU A 183 -1.48 18.26 2.15
CA LEU A 183 -0.14 18.03 1.63
C LEU A 183 0.27 16.56 1.72
N LEU A 184 0.05 15.92 2.87
CA LEU A 184 0.39 14.50 3.07
C LEU A 184 -0.43 13.57 2.17
N THR A 185 -1.71 13.88 1.94
CA THR A 185 -2.55 13.13 0.99
C THR A 185 -2.05 13.31 -0.43
N ALA A 186 -1.72 14.55 -0.84
CA ALA A 186 -1.21 14.82 -2.19
C ALA A 186 0.15 14.14 -2.42
N LEU A 187 1.07 14.24 -1.46
CA LEU A 187 2.37 13.59 -1.51
C LEU A 187 2.21 12.06 -1.53
N GLY A 188 1.40 11.49 -0.64
CA GLY A 188 1.14 10.06 -0.60
C GLY A 188 0.54 9.54 -1.91
N GLY A 189 -0.45 10.25 -2.47
CA GLY A 189 -1.05 9.90 -3.77
C GLY A 189 -0.05 9.95 -4.92
N ALA A 190 0.79 10.99 -4.96
CA ALA A 190 1.86 11.10 -5.95
C ALA A 190 2.90 9.98 -5.81
N LEU A 191 3.32 9.67 -4.58
CA LEU A 191 4.26 8.59 -4.30
C LEU A 191 3.71 7.22 -4.72
N VAL A 192 2.41 6.95 -4.53
CA VAL A 192 1.78 5.71 -5.03
C VAL A 192 1.85 5.65 -6.56
N ILE A 193 1.46 6.73 -7.26
CA ILE A 193 1.51 6.81 -8.73
C ILE A 193 2.92 6.59 -9.25
N LEU A 194 3.92 7.25 -8.64
CA LEU A 194 5.32 7.14 -9.02
C LEU A 194 5.96 5.80 -8.67
N THR A 195 5.23 4.93 -7.95
CA THR A 195 5.71 3.64 -7.47
C THR A 195 5.09 2.45 -8.21
N HIS A 196 3.76 2.40 -8.35
CA HIS A 196 3.09 1.25 -8.93
C HIS A 196 1.76 1.62 -9.58
N PRO A 197 1.53 1.27 -10.87
CA PRO A 197 0.35 1.70 -11.62
C PRO A 197 -0.97 1.13 -11.07
N GLU A 198 -1.03 -0.17 -10.76
CA GLU A 198 -2.25 -0.78 -10.20
C GLU A 198 -2.65 -0.17 -8.85
N ARG A 199 -1.67 0.12 -7.97
CA ARG A 199 -1.93 0.73 -6.67
C ARG A 199 -2.39 2.19 -6.79
N ALA A 200 -2.05 2.88 -7.89
CA ALA A 200 -2.58 4.21 -8.18
C ALA A 200 -4.10 4.20 -8.34
N LEU A 201 -4.66 3.16 -8.96
CA LEU A 201 -6.11 2.98 -9.05
C LEU A 201 -6.72 2.79 -7.65
N HIS A 202 -6.10 1.95 -6.82
CA HIS A 202 -6.54 1.78 -5.43
C HIS A 202 -6.47 3.09 -4.62
N ALA A 203 -5.46 3.92 -4.85
CA ALA A 203 -5.34 5.24 -4.25
C ALA A 203 -6.47 6.18 -4.69
N ALA A 204 -6.79 6.22 -5.99
CA ALA A 204 -7.88 7.02 -6.51
C ALA A 204 -9.23 6.58 -5.92
N VAL A 205 -9.52 5.28 -5.93
CA VAL A 205 -10.76 4.72 -5.35
C VAL A 205 -10.86 5.03 -3.85
N ALA A 206 -9.80 4.77 -3.08
CA ALA A 206 -9.78 5.07 -1.64
C ALA A 206 -10.00 6.56 -1.36
N GLY A 207 -9.34 7.45 -2.13
CA GLY A 207 -9.51 8.90 -2.00
C GLY A 207 -10.93 9.36 -2.31
N ILE A 208 -11.54 8.84 -3.38
CA ILE A 208 -12.93 9.12 -3.75
C ILE A 208 -13.90 8.63 -2.67
N LEU A 209 -13.73 7.41 -2.17
CA LEU A 209 -14.59 6.86 -1.12
C LEU A 209 -14.47 7.64 0.19
N LEU A 210 -13.25 7.98 0.61
CA LEU A 210 -13.02 8.80 1.81
C LEU A 210 -13.66 10.19 1.67
N TRP A 211 -13.57 10.81 0.49
CA TRP A 211 -14.29 12.05 0.21
C TRP A 211 -15.81 11.84 0.22
N ALA A 212 -16.32 10.78 -0.40
CA ALA A 212 -17.75 10.54 -0.52
C ALA A 212 -18.43 10.24 0.82
N PHE A 213 -17.68 9.74 1.82
CA PHE A 213 -18.20 9.46 3.16
C PHE A 213 -17.94 10.59 4.15
N TYR A 214 -16.76 11.21 4.11
CA TYR A 214 -16.33 12.15 5.15
C TYR A 214 -16.16 13.58 4.64
N GLY A 215 -16.15 13.81 3.33
CA GLY A 215 -15.80 15.08 2.68
C GLY A 215 -16.90 15.72 1.84
N ARG A 216 -18.18 15.32 1.99
CA ARG A 216 -19.33 15.86 1.22
C ARG A 216 -19.75 17.27 1.66
N SER A 217 -18.82 18.22 1.63
CA SER A 217 -19.04 19.63 1.93
C SER A 217 -18.34 20.50 0.90
N LYS A 218 -18.68 21.80 0.83
CA LYS A 218 -17.99 22.76 -0.06
C LYS A 218 -16.48 22.77 0.20
N ASP A 219 -16.09 22.78 1.48
CA ASP A 219 -14.69 22.71 1.89
C ASP A 219 -14.04 21.36 1.54
N GLY A 220 -14.78 20.26 1.69
CA GLY A 220 -14.31 18.93 1.32
C GLY A 220 -14.06 18.79 -0.19
N ILE A 221 -14.95 19.35 -1.03
CA ILE A 221 -14.74 19.44 -2.49
C ILE A 221 -13.48 20.25 -2.80
N ARG A 222 -13.34 21.44 -2.20
CA ARG A 222 -12.14 22.28 -2.39
C ARG A 222 -10.87 21.53 -2.00
N ARG A 223 -10.86 20.85 -0.85
CA ARG A 223 -9.71 20.05 -0.38
C ARG A 223 -9.41 18.90 -1.33
N ALA A 224 -10.42 18.17 -1.81
CA ALA A 224 -10.25 17.10 -2.78
C ALA A 224 -9.64 17.60 -4.10
N LEU A 225 -10.13 18.73 -4.61
CA LEU A 225 -9.57 19.37 -5.82
C LEU A 225 -8.11 19.81 -5.62
N LEU A 226 -7.79 20.42 -4.47
CA LEU A 226 -6.41 20.81 -4.16
C LEU A 226 -5.48 19.60 -4.06
N VAL A 227 -5.95 18.49 -3.47
CA VAL A 227 -5.20 17.23 -3.44
C VAL A 227 -4.99 16.71 -4.86
N ALA A 228 -6.05 16.66 -5.69
CA ALA A 228 -5.95 16.18 -7.07
C ALA A 228 -4.95 17.00 -7.90
N VAL A 229 -5.01 18.33 -7.80
CA VAL A 229 -4.04 19.23 -8.44
C VAL A 229 -2.63 18.99 -7.93
N GLY A 230 -2.45 18.83 -6.62
CA GLY A 230 -1.16 18.54 -6.01
C GLY A 230 -0.57 17.21 -6.52
N VAL A 231 -1.38 16.15 -6.57
CA VAL A 231 -0.98 14.85 -7.11
C VAL A 231 -0.59 14.97 -8.59
N ALA A 232 -1.40 15.64 -9.40
CA ALA A 232 -1.12 15.84 -10.82
C ALA A 232 0.20 16.61 -11.02
N ALA A 233 0.41 17.71 -10.27
CA ALA A 233 1.63 18.51 -10.36
C ALA A 233 2.89 17.72 -9.96
N LEU A 234 2.82 16.92 -8.89
CA LEU A 234 3.95 16.13 -8.40
C LEU A 234 4.30 14.95 -9.31
N THR A 235 3.32 14.43 -10.06
CA THR A 235 3.53 13.30 -10.99
C THR A 235 3.80 13.74 -12.42
N ALA A 236 3.49 14.99 -12.76
CA ALA A 236 3.65 15.57 -14.09
C ALA A 236 5.03 15.40 -14.72
N PRO A 237 6.17 15.58 -14.00
CA PRO A 237 7.48 15.46 -14.63
C PRO A 237 7.72 14.10 -15.29
N TRP A 238 7.30 13.02 -14.62
CA TRP A 238 7.43 11.67 -15.17
C TRP A 238 6.33 11.38 -16.20
N SER A 239 5.07 11.69 -15.90
CA SER A 239 3.97 11.34 -16.80
C SER A 239 4.06 12.09 -18.13
N ALA A 240 4.42 13.37 -18.13
CA ALA A 240 4.66 14.14 -19.35
C ALA A 240 5.85 13.60 -20.16
N LEU A 241 6.93 13.20 -19.49
CA LEU A 241 8.08 12.58 -20.15
C LEU A 241 7.70 11.24 -20.78
N ALA A 242 6.99 10.38 -20.06
CA ALA A 242 6.57 9.08 -20.56
C ALA A 242 5.58 9.23 -21.74
N LEU A 243 4.61 10.15 -21.63
CA LEU A 243 3.65 10.44 -22.71
C LEU A 243 4.34 10.99 -23.96
N SER A 244 5.29 11.92 -23.80
CA SER A 244 6.01 12.50 -24.94
C SER A 244 6.93 11.50 -25.64
N ARG A 245 7.51 10.54 -24.91
CA ARG A 245 8.42 9.53 -25.47
C ARG A 245 7.69 8.34 -26.11
N TYR A 246 6.63 7.86 -25.48
CA TYR A 246 6.02 6.56 -25.82
C TYR A 246 4.57 6.66 -26.28
N GLY A 247 4.00 7.87 -26.31
CA GLY A 247 2.62 8.10 -26.66
C GLY A 247 1.61 7.53 -25.65
N TRP A 248 0.33 7.74 -25.94
CA TRP A 248 -0.77 7.21 -25.13
C TRP A 248 -0.94 5.69 -25.29
N GLU A 249 -0.55 5.15 -26.44
CA GLU A 249 -0.70 3.73 -26.78
C GLU A 249 -0.02 2.81 -25.76
N THR A 250 1.18 3.16 -25.30
CA THR A 250 1.92 2.39 -24.27
C THR A 250 1.10 2.24 -22.98
N PHE A 251 0.36 3.27 -22.58
CA PHE A 251 -0.52 3.21 -21.41
C PHE A 251 -1.78 2.37 -21.68
N GLN A 252 -2.32 2.41 -22.89
CA GLN A 252 -3.46 1.58 -23.29
C GLN A 252 -3.11 0.09 -23.26
N LEU A 253 -1.94 -0.28 -23.80
CA LEU A 253 -1.43 -1.65 -23.75
C LEU A 253 -1.20 -2.10 -22.31
N ALA A 254 -0.63 -1.24 -21.47
CA ALA A 254 -0.46 -1.54 -20.04
C ALA A 254 -1.80 -1.75 -19.31
N MET A 255 -2.85 -1.00 -19.65
CA MET A 255 -4.19 -1.20 -19.10
C MET A 255 -4.81 -2.55 -19.52
N GLN A 256 -4.49 -3.04 -20.72
CA GLN A 256 -4.99 -4.31 -21.25
C GLN A 256 -4.18 -5.53 -20.80
N ALA A 257 -2.92 -5.33 -20.40
CA ALA A 257 -2.01 -6.40 -19.97
C ALA A 257 -2.39 -7.02 -18.60
N GLY A 258 -3.31 -6.42 -17.85
CA GLY A 258 -3.86 -7.00 -16.63
C GLY A 258 -4.71 -8.25 -16.92
N SER A 259 -4.78 -9.19 -15.98
CA SER A 259 -5.62 -10.38 -16.17
C SER A 259 -7.11 -9.99 -16.25
N SER A 260 -7.71 -10.09 -17.44
CA SER A 260 -9.14 -9.91 -17.65
C SER A 260 -9.93 -11.06 -17.03
N ARG A 261 -10.25 -10.97 -15.74
CA ARG A 261 -11.11 -11.96 -15.09
C ARG A 261 -12.55 -11.49 -15.21
N TRP A 262 -13.27 -12.00 -16.22
CA TRP A 262 -14.74 -11.96 -16.25
C TRP A 262 -15.36 -12.54 -14.98
N LEU A 263 -14.59 -13.38 -14.26
CA LEU A 263 -14.88 -13.97 -12.95
C LEU A 263 -14.22 -13.23 -11.78
N PHE A 264 -14.10 -11.89 -11.81
CA PHE A 264 -13.49 -11.13 -10.71
C PHE A 264 -14.22 -11.28 -9.37
N TRP A 265 -15.49 -11.70 -9.40
CA TRP A 265 -16.29 -12.03 -8.21
C TRP A 265 -16.02 -13.44 -7.65
N ALA A 266 -15.40 -14.34 -8.42
CA ALA A 266 -15.21 -15.73 -8.01
C ALA A 266 -14.42 -15.88 -6.69
N PRO A 267 -13.35 -15.10 -6.42
CA PRO A 267 -12.67 -15.13 -5.12
C PRO A 267 -13.61 -14.80 -3.95
N LEU A 268 -14.60 -13.92 -4.13
CA LEU A 268 -15.59 -13.60 -3.09
C LEU A 268 -16.53 -14.78 -2.84
N LEU A 269 -17.05 -15.40 -3.90
CA LEU A 269 -17.96 -16.55 -3.81
C LEU A 269 -17.27 -17.80 -3.23
N LEU A 270 -15.99 -17.98 -3.52
CA LEU A 270 -15.19 -19.11 -3.06
C LEU A 270 -14.46 -18.83 -1.73
N LEU A 271 -14.66 -17.66 -1.11
CA LEU A 271 -13.96 -17.22 0.09
C LEU A 271 -12.42 -17.28 -0.03
N ASN A 272 -11.90 -17.12 -1.25
CA ASN A 272 -10.48 -17.19 -1.58
C ASN A 272 -9.89 -15.80 -1.92
N PHE A 273 -10.38 -14.75 -1.25
CA PHE A 273 -9.87 -13.38 -1.42
C PHE A 273 -8.79 -13.01 -0.40
N THR A 274 -8.52 -13.90 0.57
CA THR A 274 -7.49 -13.76 1.61
C THR A 274 -6.24 -14.60 1.35
N ASP A 275 -6.26 -15.46 0.33
CA ASP A 275 -5.21 -16.44 -0.02
C ASP A 275 -4.84 -17.35 1.18
N GLU A 276 -5.75 -17.54 2.14
CA GLU A 276 -5.53 -18.43 3.29
C GLU A 276 -5.76 -19.90 2.91
N PRO A 277 -4.92 -20.85 3.38
CA PRO A 277 -5.19 -22.28 3.24
C PRO A 277 -6.49 -22.73 3.92
N ILE A 278 -6.83 -22.07 5.04
CA ILE A 278 -8.08 -22.22 5.77
C ILE A 278 -8.69 -20.82 5.87
N ALA A 279 -9.88 -20.64 5.30
CA ALA A 279 -10.54 -19.34 5.09
C ALA A 279 -11.05 -18.64 6.38
N PHE A 280 -10.26 -18.62 7.45
CA PHE A 280 -10.65 -18.10 8.75
C PHE A 280 -10.88 -16.58 8.70
N ALA A 281 -9.91 -15.80 8.21
CA ALA A 281 -10.09 -14.36 8.09
C ALA A 281 -11.14 -14.00 7.03
N ALA A 282 -11.26 -14.78 5.95
CA ALA A 282 -12.32 -14.60 4.97
C ALA A 282 -13.73 -14.77 5.59
N ILE A 283 -13.94 -15.82 6.39
CA ILE A 283 -15.22 -16.05 7.10
C ILE A 283 -15.49 -14.89 8.06
N LEU A 284 -14.49 -14.48 8.86
CA LEU A 284 -14.62 -13.33 9.76
C LEU A 284 -14.94 -12.04 9.01
N ALA A 285 -14.36 -11.83 7.82
CA ALA A 285 -14.63 -10.67 6.99
C ALA A 285 -16.08 -10.65 6.49
N VAL A 286 -16.64 -11.80 6.11
CA VAL A 286 -18.06 -11.91 5.73
C VAL A 286 -18.98 -11.58 6.91
N PHE A 287 -18.73 -12.13 8.09
CA PHE A 287 -19.50 -11.75 9.29
C PHE A 287 -19.32 -10.27 9.64
N GLY A 288 -18.11 -9.75 9.55
CA GLY A 288 -17.79 -8.34 9.77
C GLY A 288 -18.52 -7.42 8.79
N PHE A 289 -18.63 -7.81 7.52
CA PHE A 289 -19.37 -7.09 6.49
C PHE A 289 -20.85 -6.95 6.87
N PHE A 290 -21.54 -8.06 7.18
CA PHE A 290 -22.94 -8.02 7.60
C PHE A 290 -23.14 -7.30 8.92
N ALA A 291 -22.24 -7.49 9.90
CA ALA A 291 -22.29 -6.78 11.16
C ALA A 291 -22.15 -5.25 10.96
N CYS A 292 -21.29 -4.80 10.05
CA CYS A 292 -21.16 -3.39 9.70
C CYS A 292 -22.44 -2.84 9.05
N LEU A 293 -23.05 -3.58 8.13
CA LEU A 293 -24.32 -3.19 7.50
C LEU A 293 -25.46 -3.08 8.52
N LEU A 294 -25.60 -4.06 9.42
CA LEU A 294 -26.59 -4.05 10.50
C LEU A 294 -26.38 -2.87 11.47
N GLN A 295 -25.13 -2.49 11.71
CA GLN A 295 -24.77 -1.32 12.52
C GLN A 295 -24.82 0.01 11.76
N LYS A 296 -25.27 0.03 10.48
CA LYS A 296 -25.29 1.20 9.59
C LYS A 296 -23.91 1.84 9.39
N LYS A 297 -22.83 1.07 9.57
CA LYS A 297 -21.44 1.47 9.28
C LYS A 297 -21.09 1.06 7.86
N SER A 298 -21.57 1.79 6.87
CA SER A 298 -21.46 1.41 5.46
C SER A 298 -20.10 1.69 4.81
N PHE A 299 -19.22 2.46 5.44
CA PHE A 299 -17.92 2.80 4.86
C PHE A 299 -17.04 1.57 4.57
N LEU A 300 -16.79 0.72 5.57
CA LEU A 300 -15.95 -0.48 5.39
C LEU A 300 -16.55 -1.48 4.39
N PRO A 301 -17.87 -1.80 4.42
CA PRO A 301 -18.52 -2.59 3.39
C PRO A 301 -18.38 -2.05 1.96
N VAL A 302 -18.40 -0.73 1.75
CA VAL A 302 -18.29 -0.12 0.41
C VAL A 302 -16.85 -0.05 -0.08
N TRP A 303 -15.87 -0.09 0.82
CA TRP A 303 -14.46 -0.10 0.45
C TRP A 303 -13.95 -1.52 0.08
N LEU A 304 -14.58 -2.57 0.59
CA LEU A 304 -14.29 -3.95 0.18
C LEU A 304 -14.71 -4.21 -1.27
#